data_AF-A0A9X9QGE9-F1
#
_entry.id   AF-A0A9X9QGE9-F1
#
_cell.length_a   1.000
_cell.length_b   1.000
_cell.length_c   1.000
_cell.angle_alpha   90.00
_cell.angle_beta   90.00
_cell.angle_gamma   90.00
#
_symmetry.space_group_name_H-M   'P 1'
#
loop_
_entity.id
_entity.type
_entity.pdbx_description
1 polymer ?
#
loop_
_entity_poly.entity_id
_entity_poly.type
_entity_poly.pdbx_seq_one_letter_code
_entity_poly.pdbx_strand_id
1 'polypeptide(L)'
;MVSDRFMQGGPPKFGSSPMQVRKFAYFLEQERVVLKGSQECVVKAKVPLVKYVDNITGLKVDISFENTTGLVANKTFQCWRETFPAMPILVTVIKQFLAMRGLNEPVNGGIGGFSVACLVVSLLQQMPQVQSRSMIPEHHLGEILMEFFDLYGNRFNTMTTAISVNPAGYFNKSELNITYNKPMDKFSIIDPNNPANDIAGGSRNSVTIKRAFQHAYSDLQRRMGELQYLDPSKRRLKSVLSCIIGGNYNSFKLQREHLAHVHEKKIGTTKNSG
;
A
#
# COMPACT_ATOMS: atom_id res chain seq x y z
N MET A 1 4.14 -22.17 -22.00
CA MET A 1 5.38 -22.98 -21.93
C MET A 1 5.54 -23.51 -20.53
N VAL A 2 5.64 -24.82 -20.39
CA VAL A 2 5.51 -25.50 -19.11
C VAL A 2 6.87 -26.03 -18.64
N SER A 3 7.09 -26.09 -17.33
CA SER A 3 8.36 -26.56 -16.75
C SER A 3 8.65 -28.02 -17.10
N ASP A 4 9.93 -28.40 -17.04
CA ASP A 4 10.36 -29.80 -17.20
C ASP A 4 9.63 -30.73 -16.23
N ARG A 5 9.34 -30.24 -15.03
CA ARG A 5 8.53 -30.94 -14.02
C ARG A 5 7.11 -31.22 -14.51
N PHE A 6 6.49 -30.31 -15.27
CA PHE A 6 5.17 -30.54 -15.85
C PHE A 6 5.19 -31.45 -17.06
N MET A 7 6.24 -31.34 -17.88
CA MET A 7 6.48 -32.31 -18.95
C MET A 7 6.66 -33.73 -18.39
N GLN A 8 7.05 -33.85 -17.11
CA GLN A 8 7.17 -35.11 -16.35
C GLN A 8 5.95 -35.41 -15.45
N GLY A 9 4.78 -34.79 -15.70
CA GLY A 9 3.53 -35.10 -15.00
C GLY A 9 3.35 -34.42 -13.62
N GLY A 10 4.28 -33.56 -13.21
CA GLY A 10 4.13 -32.72 -12.02
C GLY A 10 3.39 -31.40 -12.30
N PRO A 11 3.15 -30.56 -11.28
CA PRO A 11 2.49 -29.27 -11.48
C PRO A 11 3.36 -28.30 -12.32
N PRO A 12 2.72 -27.44 -13.14
CA PRO A 12 3.43 -26.46 -13.97
C PRO A 12 4.16 -25.44 -13.10
N LYS A 13 5.47 -25.28 -13.34
CA LYS A 13 6.25 -24.15 -12.84
C LYS A 13 6.45 -23.14 -13.96
N PHE A 14 6.24 -21.87 -13.65
CA PHE A 14 6.45 -20.77 -14.59
C PHE A 14 7.43 -19.77 -13.98
N GLY A 15 8.29 -19.18 -14.81
CA GLY A 15 9.23 -18.12 -14.42
C GLY A 15 10.27 -18.52 -13.36
N SER A 16 10.53 -19.82 -13.20
CA SER A 16 11.56 -20.34 -12.28
C SER A 16 12.99 -20.10 -12.79
N SER A 17 13.16 -19.66 -14.04
CA SER A 17 14.45 -19.24 -14.59
C SER A 17 14.37 -17.86 -15.26
N PRO A 18 15.44 -17.05 -15.21
CA PRO A 18 15.53 -15.78 -15.92
C PRO A 18 15.21 -15.88 -17.42
N MET A 19 15.52 -17.02 -18.03
CA MET A 19 15.24 -17.30 -19.43
C MET A 19 13.73 -17.42 -19.71
N GLN A 20 12.96 -18.06 -18.82
CA GLN A 20 11.50 -18.15 -18.95
C GLN A 20 10.84 -16.78 -18.84
N VAL A 21 11.30 -15.93 -17.91
CA VAL A 21 10.82 -14.55 -17.74
C VAL A 21 11.07 -13.75 -19.02
N ARG A 22 12.27 -13.80 -19.59
CA ARG A 22 12.61 -13.14 -20.86
C ARG A 22 11.81 -13.67 -22.05
N LYS A 23 11.59 -14.99 -22.12
CA LYS A 23 10.81 -15.60 -23.20
C LYS A 23 9.33 -15.20 -23.14
N PHE A 24 8.78 -15.05 -21.93
CA PHE A 24 7.44 -14.51 -21.75
C PHE A 24 7.36 -13.03 -22.12
N ALA A 25 8.36 -12.23 -21.73
CA ALA A 25 8.47 -10.83 -22.12
C ALA A 25 8.49 -10.67 -23.66
N TYR A 26 9.27 -11.52 -24.36
CA TYR A 26 9.25 -11.57 -25.83
C TYR A 26 7.87 -11.93 -26.39
N PHE A 27 7.16 -12.88 -25.79
CA PHE A 27 5.79 -13.23 -26.19
C PHE A 27 4.84 -12.02 -26.06
N LEU A 28 4.91 -11.25 -24.98
CA LEU A 28 4.07 -10.05 -24.81
C LEU A 28 4.35 -8.98 -25.88
N GLU A 29 5.60 -8.85 -26.33
CA GLU A 29 5.96 -7.96 -27.44
C GLU A 29 5.38 -8.44 -28.77
N GLN A 30 5.44 -9.75 -29.06
CA GLN A 30 4.87 -10.33 -30.29
C GLN A 30 3.35 -10.14 -30.37
N GLU A 31 2.66 -10.30 -29.24
CA GLU A 31 1.21 -10.09 -29.12
C GLU A 31 0.81 -8.60 -29.12
N ARG A 32 1.78 -7.67 -29.21
CA ARG A 32 1.55 -6.20 -29.24
C ARG A 32 0.78 -5.66 -28.03
N VAL A 33 0.86 -6.37 -26.90
CA VAL A 33 0.29 -5.95 -25.61
C VAL A 33 1.14 -4.85 -24.99
N VAL A 34 2.44 -4.85 -25.27
CA VAL A 34 3.42 -3.95 -24.68
C VAL A 34 3.55 -2.66 -25.49
N LEU A 35 3.46 -1.51 -24.84
CA LEU A 35 3.86 -0.22 -25.40
C LEU A 35 5.37 -0.27 -25.69
N LYS A 36 5.75 0.00 -26.94
CA LYS A 36 7.13 -0.15 -27.43
C LYS A 36 8.14 0.55 -26.51
N GLY A 37 9.15 -0.19 -26.06
CA GLY A 37 10.23 0.32 -25.20
C GLY A 37 9.90 0.45 -23.71
N SER A 38 8.69 0.06 -23.28
CA SER A 38 8.29 0.12 -21.86
C SER A 38 8.63 -1.13 -21.05
N GLN A 39 9.09 -2.19 -21.71
CA GLN A 39 9.29 -3.49 -21.09
C GLN A 39 10.59 -3.57 -20.26
N GLU A 40 10.49 -4.15 -19.06
CA GLU A 40 11.62 -4.40 -18.18
C GLU A 40 11.51 -5.79 -17.52
N CYS A 41 12.58 -6.59 -17.56
CA CYS A 41 12.64 -7.88 -16.87
C CYS A 41 13.45 -7.76 -15.57
N VAL A 42 12.78 -7.87 -14.42
CA VAL A 42 13.42 -7.85 -13.10
C VAL A 42 13.64 -9.27 -12.61
N VAL A 43 14.76 -9.88 -13.03
CA VAL A 43 15.05 -11.30 -12.74
C VAL A 43 15.90 -11.55 -11.50
N LYS A 44 16.52 -10.50 -10.93
CA LYS A 44 17.41 -10.59 -9.76
C LYS A 44 16.68 -10.39 -8.41
N ALA A 45 15.40 -9.99 -8.44
CA ALA A 45 14.62 -9.80 -7.23
C ALA A 45 14.24 -11.15 -6.58
N LYS A 46 13.85 -11.11 -5.30
CA LYS A 46 13.33 -12.29 -4.57
C LYS A 46 12.18 -12.99 -5.32
N VAL A 47 11.38 -12.22 -6.04
CA VAL A 47 10.32 -12.71 -6.93
C VAL A 47 10.57 -12.11 -8.32
N PRO A 48 10.98 -12.92 -9.31
CA PRO A 48 11.15 -12.45 -10.68
C PRO A 48 9.86 -11.95 -11.31
N LEU A 49 9.94 -10.86 -12.07
CA LEU A 49 8.77 -10.25 -12.71
C LEU A 49 9.11 -9.57 -14.05
N VAL A 50 8.08 -9.38 -14.87
CA VAL A 50 8.10 -8.54 -16.08
C VAL A 50 7.24 -7.31 -15.81
N LYS A 51 7.81 -6.13 -16.04
CA LYS A 51 7.09 -4.85 -16.04
C LYS A 51 6.89 -4.37 -17.46
N TYR A 52 5.75 -3.76 -17.74
CA TYR A 52 5.50 -3.09 -19.01
C TYR A 52 4.39 -2.04 -18.87
N VAL A 53 4.21 -1.22 -19.89
CA VAL A 53 3.01 -0.39 -20.04
C VAL A 53 2.14 -1.03 -21.11
N ASP A 54 0.87 -1.30 -20.80
CA ASP A 54 -0.08 -1.84 -21.76
C ASP A 54 -0.33 -0.84 -22.89
N ASN A 55 -0.24 -1.31 -24.14
CA ASN A 55 -0.25 -0.49 -25.34
C ASN A 55 -1.60 0.20 -25.61
N ILE A 56 -2.71 -0.36 -25.09
CA ILE A 56 -4.05 0.17 -25.33
C ILE A 56 -4.45 1.09 -24.19
N THR A 57 -4.33 0.61 -22.96
CA THR A 57 -4.82 1.27 -21.76
C THR A 57 -3.81 2.24 -21.17
N GLY A 58 -2.52 2.13 -21.49
CA GLY A 58 -1.45 2.91 -20.87
C GLY A 58 -1.20 2.53 -19.41
N LEU A 59 -1.78 1.43 -18.91
CA LEU A 59 -1.58 0.98 -17.54
C LEU A 59 -0.20 0.37 -17.36
N LYS A 60 0.46 0.71 -16.25
CA LYS A 60 1.67 0.01 -15.81
C LYS A 60 1.28 -1.35 -15.24
N VAL A 61 1.86 -2.41 -15.77
CA VAL A 61 1.56 -3.80 -15.40
C VAL A 61 2.83 -4.50 -14.94
N ASP A 62 2.75 -5.15 -13.77
CA ASP A 62 3.78 -6.01 -13.23
C ASP A 62 3.26 -7.46 -13.20
N ILE A 63 3.92 -8.38 -13.90
CA ILE A 63 3.59 -9.80 -13.90
C ILE A 63 4.70 -10.57 -13.20
N SER A 64 4.42 -11.09 -12.01
CA SER A 64 5.31 -11.97 -11.26
C SER A 64 4.97 -13.44 -11.50
N PHE A 65 6.00 -14.28 -11.58
CA PHE A 65 5.83 -15.72 -11.71
C PHE A 65 6.14 -16.38 -10.37
N GLU A 66 5.16 -17.11 -9.84
CA GLU A 66 5.23 -17.80 -8.54
C GLU A 66 5.44 -16.88 -7.32
N ASN A 67 4.33 -16.36 -6.79
CA ASN A 67 4.32 -15.93 -5.40
C ASN A 67 2.92 -16.05 -4.76
N THR A 68 2.63 -17.17 -4.10
CA THR A 68 1.39 -17.35 -3.35
C THR A 68 1.27 -16.38 -2.17
N THR A 69 2.37 -15.77 -1.71
CA THR A 69 2.31 -14.80 -0.59
C THR A 69 1.46 -13.59 -0.95
N GLY A 70 1.40 -13.18 -2.23
CA GLY A 70 0.49 -12.13 -2.68
C GLY A 70 -0.99 -12.53 -2.55
N LEU A 71 -1.32 -13.79 -2.86
CA LEU A 71 -2.68 -14.33 -2.69
C LEU A 71 -3.06 -14.45 -1.21
N VAL A 72 -2.13 -14.91 -0.37
CA VAL A 72 -2.35 -15.00 1.08
C VAL A 72 -2.53 -13.60 1.68
N ALA A 73 -1.64 -12.66 1.37
CA ALA A 73 -1.76 -11.28 1.81
C ALA A 73 -3.07 -10.62 1.33
N ASN A 74 -3.54 -10.95 0.13
CA ASN A 74 -4.85 -10.49 -0.36
C ASN A 74 -6.00 -11.05 0.47
N LYS A 75 -6.00 -12.35 0.76
CA LYS A 75 -7.01 -12.96 1.65
C LYS A 75 -7.02 -12.31 3.04
N THR A 76 -5.83 -12.09 3.61
CA THR A 76 -5.68 -11.39 4.89
C THR A 76 -6.24 -9.97 4.82
N PHE A 77 -5.98 -9.24 3.74
CA PHE A 77 -6.54 -7.91 3.51
C PHE A 77 -8.07 -7.94 3.38
N GLN A 78 -8.66 -8.92 2.69
CA GLN A 78 -10.12 -9.06 2.59
C GLN A 78 -10.75 -9.32 3.96
N CYS A 79 -10.16 -10.22 4.76
CA CYS A 79 -10.63 -10.49 6.12
C CYS A 79 -10.57 -9.23 7.00
N TRP A 80 -9.50 -8.44 6.91
CA TRP A 80 -9.42 -7.17 7.61
C TRP A 80 -10.40 -6.12 7.10
N ARG A 81 -10.73 -6.12 5.81
CA ARG A 81 -11.77 -5.24 5.26
C ARG A 81 -13.13 -5.54 5.87
N GLU A 82 -13.46 -6.81 6.07
CA GLU A 82 -14.70 -7.24 6.70
C GLU A 82 -14.72 -6.92 8.20
N THR A 83 -13.58 -7.12 8.87
CA THR A 83 -13.45 -6.88 10.32
C THR A 83 -13.36 -5.39 10.67
N PHE A 84 -12.72 -4.60 9.81
CA PHE A 84 -12.45 -3.18 9.99
C PHE A 84 -12.83 -2.40 8.72
N PRO A 85 -14.11 -2.10 8.48
CA PRO A 85 -14.55 -1.44 7.25
C PRO A 85 -14.00 -0.01 7.07
N ALA A 86 -13.55 0.64 8.15
CA ALA A 86 -12.83 1.91 8.10
C ALA A 86 -11.39 1.80 7.52
N MET A 87 -10.76 0.62 7.61
CA MET A 87 -9.36 0.42 7.22
C MET A 87 -9.06 0.80 5.77
N PRO A 88 -9.83 0.36 4.75
CA PRO A 88 -9.55 0.72 3.36
C PRO A 88 -9.59 2.23 3.10
N ILE A 89 -10.48 2.96 3.79
CA ILE A 89 -10.63 4.41 3.63
C ILE A 89 -9.38 5.10 4.18
N LEU A 90 -8.97 4.76 5.40
CA LEU A 90 -7.77 5.30 6.05
C LEU A 90 -6.51 4.96 5.25
N VAL A 91 -6.33 3.69 4.86
CA VAL A 91 -5.20 3.21 4.06
C VAL A 91 -5.11 3.98 2.74
N THR A 92 -6.23 4.27 2.09
CA THR A 92 -6.24 5.03 0.83
C THR A 92 -5.69 6.45 1.02
N VAL A 93 -6.15 7.17 2.04
CA VAL A 93 -5.69 8.53 2.35
C VAL A 93 -4.20 8.54 2.71
N ILE A 94 -3.78 7.61 3.58
CA ILE A 94 -2.38 7.52 4.03
C ILE A 94 -1.45 7.13 2.88
N LYS A 95 -1.86 6.17 2.03
CA LYS A 95 -1.08 5.79 0.85
C LYS A 95 -0.94 6.95 -0.13
N GLN A 96 -2.00 7.72 -0.37
CA GLN A 96 -1.92 8.90 -1.23
C GLN A 96 -0.97 9.95 -0.64
N PHE A 97 -1.08 10.21 0.67
CA PHE A 97 -0.20 11.11 1.39
C PHE A 97 1.29 10.73 1.23
N LEU A 98 1.62 9.44 1.37
CA LEU A 98 2.97 8.91 1.20
C LEU A 98 3.43 8.98 -0.26
N ALA A 99 2.55 8.66 -1.21
CA ALA A 99 2.85 8.68 -2.64
C ALA A 99 3.23 10.07 -3.14
N MET A 100 2.52 11.11 -2.67
CA MET A 100 2.84 12.50 -3.00
C MET A 100 4.21 12.97 -2.49
N ARG A 101 4.82 12.20 -1.57
CA ARG A 101 6.12 12.47 -0.97
C ARG A 101 7.20 11.49 -1.43
N GLY A 102 6.89 10.57 -2.35
CA GLY A 102 7.81 9.52 -2.80
C GLY A 102 8.15 8.48 -1.72
N LEU A 103 7.31 8.34 -0.69
CA LEU A 103 7.55 7.47 0.47
C LEU A 103 6.76 6.15 0.42
N ASN A 104 6.14 5.81 -0.71
CA ASN A 104 5.27 4.64 -0.88
C ASN A 104 5.97 3.41 -1.50
N GLU A 105 7.29 3.46 -1.74
CA GLU A 105 8.03 2.40 -2.41
C GLU A 105 9.20 1.87 -1.56
N PRO A 106 9.14 0.60 -1.09
CA PRO A 106 10.20 0.00 -0.28
C PRO A 106 11.58 -0.05 -0.96
N VAL A 107 11.63 -0.16 -2.29
CA VAL A 107 12.90 -0.17 -3.03
C VAL A 107 13.69 1.12 -2.84
N ASN A 108 13.00 2.24 -2.60
CA ASN A 108 13.56 3.56 -2.35
C ASN A 108 13.62 3.90 -0.85
N GLY A 109 13.43 2.92 0.04
CA GLY A 109 13.41 3.11 1.49
C GLY A 109 12.07 3.61 2.04
N GLY A 110 11.03 3.74 1.21
CA GLY A 110 9.66 4.04 1.60
C GLY A 110 8.94 2.85 2.26
N ILE A 111 7.66 3.01 2.56
CA ILE A 111 6.84 1.97 3.21
C ILE A 111 5.85 1.33 2.23
N GLY A 112 5.74 0.01 2.27
CA GLY A 112 4.89 -0.77 1.37
C GLY A 112 3.41 -0.66 1.73
N GLY A 113 2.53 -0.86 0.73
CA GLY A 113 1.08 -0.75 0.93
C GLY A 113 0.51 -1.74 1.96
N PHE A 114 1.04 -2.97 2.00
CA PHE A 114 0.63 -3.96 3.01
C PHE A 114 1.11 -3.56 4.42
N SER A 115 2.32 -2.98 4.53
CA SER A 115 2.83 -2.45 5.79
C SER A 115 1.98 -1.29 6.31
N VAL A 116 1.53 -0.38 5.43
CA VAL A 116 0.57 0.68 5.81
C VAL A 116 -0.75 0.09 6.30
N ALA A 117 -1.28 -0.95 5.65
CA ALA A 117 -2.47 -1.64 6.12
C ALA A 117 -2.27 -2.25 7.51
N CYS A 118 -1.12 -2.88 7.78
CA CYS A 118 -0.79 -3.39 9.12
C CYS A 118 -0.72 -2.27 10.18
N LEU A 119 -0.19 -1.09 9.86
CA LEU A 119 -0.20 0.05 10.78
C LEU A 119 -1.64 0.48 11.11
N VAL A 120 -2.52 0.60 10.10
CA VAL A 120 -3.92 0.97 10.33
C VAL A 120 -4.67 -0.10 11.14
N VAL A 121 -4.48 -1.38 10.82
CA VAL A 121 -5.11 -2.49 11.56
C VAL A 121 -4.59 -2.52 13.00
N SER A 122 -3.28 -2.36 13.20
CA SER A 122 -2.69 -2.29 14.54
C SER A 122 -3.28 -1.14 15.36
N LEU A 123 -3.43 0.06 14.77
CA LEU A 123 -4.07 1.18 15.44
C LEU A 123 -5.49 0.81 15.89
N LEU A 124 -6.34 0.35 14.96
CA LEU A 124 -7.73 -0.02 15.26
C LEU A 124 -7.83 -1.12 16.32
N GLN A 125 -6.93 -2.10 16.29
CA GLN A 125 -6.85 -3.18 17.29
C GLN A 125 -6.46 -2.68 18.68
N GLN A 126 -5.73 -1.56 18.80
CA GLN A 126 -5.24 -1.03 20.08
C GLN A 126 -6.12 0.09 20.65
N MET A 127 -7.08 0.62 19.88
CA MET A 127 -8.00 1.66 20.36
C MET A 127 -9.02 1.09 21.36
N PRO A 128 -9.03 1.53 22.63
CA PRO A 128 -9.96 1.02 23.64
C PRO A 128 -11.43 1.21 23.27
N GLN A 129 -11.76 2.30 22.58
CA GLN A 129 -13.13 2.60 22.14
C GLN A 129 -13.62 1.62 21.07
N VAL A 130 -12.72 1.14 20.23
CA VAL A 130 -13.00 0.12 19.21
C VAL A 130 -13.14 -1.25 19.86
N GLN A 131 -12.23 -1.61 20.78
CA GLN A 131 -12.29 -2.87 21.53
C GLN A 131 -13.58 -2.98 22.38
N SER A 132 -13.95 -1.91 23.07
CA SER A 132 -15.16 -1.83 23.90
C SER A 132 -16.45 -1.67 23.10
N ARG A 133 -16.36 -1.51 21.78
CA ARG A 133 -17.50 -1.24 20.87
C ARG A 133 -18.29 0.03 21.23
N SER A 134 -17.65 0.97 21.92
CA SER A 134 -18.24 2.28 22.26
C SER A 134 -18.11 3.29 21.12
N MET A 135 -17.25 3.02 20.14
CA MET A 135 -17.08 3.81 18.91
C MET A 135 -17.29 2.92 17.68
N ILE A 136 -18.01 3.45 16.68
CA ILE A 136 -18.06 2.92 15.32
C ILE A 136 -17.01 3.67 14.47
N PRO A 137 -15.89 3.04 14.06
CA PRO A 137 -14.77 3.70 13.37
C PRO A 137 -15.15 4.49 12.11
N GLU A 138 -16.13 4.01 11.36
CA GLU A 138 -16.62 4.57 10.10
C GLU A 138 -17.21 5.98 10.27
N HIS A 139 -17.66 6.31 11.49
CA HIS A 139 -18.18 7.63 11.85
C HIS A 139 -17.10 8.56 12.43
N HIS A 140 -15.90 8.04 12.71
CA HIS A 140 -14.81 8.74 13.41
C HIS A 140 -13.50 8.76 12.60
N LEU A 141 -13.59 8.64 11.27
CA LEU A 141 -12.42 8.56 10.39
C LEU A 141 -11.43 9.71 10.55
N GLY A 142 -11.92 10.92 10.83
CA GLY A 142 -11.07 12.10 11.07
C GLY A 142 -10.25 11.97 12.36
N GLU A 143 -10.88 11.54 13.45
CA GLU A 143 -10.22 11.30 14.74
C GLU A 143 -9.18 10.18 14.61
N ILE A 144 -9.53 9.06 13.98
CA ILE A 144 -8.62 7.93 13.77
C ILE A 144 -7.45 8.32 12.87
N LEU A 145 -7.67 9.15 11.84
CA LEU A 145 -6.58 9.66 11.00
C LEU A 145 -5.62 10.55 11.80
N MET A 146 -6.14 11.38 12.72
CA MET A 146 -5.30 12.18 13.61
C MET A 146 -4.49 11.30 14.56
N GLU A 147 -5.12 10.30 15.19
CA GLU A 147 -4.42 9.35 16.07
C GLU A 147 -3.37 8.55 15.30
N PHE A 148 -3.62 8.18 14.05
CA PHE A 148 -2.63 7.51 13.20
C PHE A 148 -1.35 8.36 13.05
N PHE A 149 -1.52 9.63 12.66
CA PHE A 149 -0.38 10.52 12.45
C PHE A 149 0.34 10.87 13.76
N ASP A 150 -0.40 11.01 14.87
CA ASP A 150 0.20 11.24 16.18
C ASP A 150 0.98 10.02 16.68
N LEU A 151 0.34 8.84 16.68
CA LEU A 151 0.95 7.61 17.16
C LEU A 151 2.21 7.30 16.36
N TYR A 152 2.11 7.19 15.03
CA TYR A 152 3.25 6.76 14.23
C TYR A 152 4.23 7.87 13.87
N GLY A 153 3.87 9.15 14.04
CA GLY A 153 4.76 10.30 13.85
C GLY A 153 5.50 10.71 15.12
N ASN A 154 4.80 10.78 16.26
CA ASN A 154 5.30 11.40 17.49
C ASN A 154 5.62 10.39 18.60
N ARG A 155 4.75 9.38 18.80
CA ARG A 155 4.80 8.54 20.02
C ARG A 155 5.45 7.18 19.84
N PHE A 156 5.33 6.56 18.66
CA PHE A 156 5.74 5.17 18.43
C PHE A 156 7.27 5.05 18.40
N ASN A 157 7.81 4.13 19.22
CA ASN A 157 9.24 3.88 19.30
C ASN A 157 9.69 2.83 18.26
N THR A 158 10.06 3.31 17.09
CA THR A 158 10.62 2.50 15.99
C THR A 158 11.99 1.90 16.29
N MET A 159 12.69 2.34 17.32
CA MET A 159 13.98 1.75 17.69
C MET A 159 13.80 0.40 18.38
N THR A 160 12.87 0.33 19.34
CA THR A 160 12.75 -0.83 20.24
C THR A 160 11.48 -1.64 20.02
N THR A 161 10.46 -1.11 19.36
CA THR A 161 9.15 -1.75 19.27
C THR A 161 8.88 -2.31 17.88
N ALA A 162 8.43 -3.56 17.82
CA ALA A 162 7.85 -4.20 16.65
C ALA A 162 6.34 -4.32 16.80
N ILE A 163 5.63 -4.31 15.67
CA ILE A 163 4.17 -4.39 15.60
C ILE A 163 3.77 -5.80 15.17
N SER A 164 2.79 -6.38 15.85
CA SER A 164 2.08 -7.58 15.39
C SER A 164 0.59 -7.28 15.28
N VAL A 165 -0.02 -7.80 14.22
CA VAL A 165 -1.47 -7.75 14.00
C VAL A 165 -2.14 -9.11 14.27
N ASN A 166 -1.34 -10.17 14.44
CA ASN A 166 -1.80 -11.50 14.81
C ASN A 166 -0.67 -12.31 15.52
N PRO A 167 -0.71 -12.49 16.85
CA PRO A 167 -1.64 -11.85 17.79
C PRO A 167 -1.44 -10.33 17.80
N ALA A 168 -2.49 -9.57 18.08
CA ALA A 168 -2.40 -8.10 18.10
C ALA A 168 -1.56 -7.62 19.29
N GLY A 169 -0.56 -6.78 19.05
CA GLY A 169 0.23 -6.19 20.12
C GLY A 169 1.55 -5.57 19.68
N TYR A 170 2.24 -5.00 20.67
CA TYR A 170 3.57 -4.43 20.53
C TYR A 170 4.58 -5.27 21.29
N PHE A 171 5.69 -5.56 20.63
CA PHE A 171 6.72 -6.47 21.14
C PHE A 171 8.08 -5.79 21.15
N ASN A 172 8.90 -6.10 22.14
CA ASN A 172 10.27 -5.61 22.17
C ASN A 172 11.11 -6.35 21.11
N LYS A 173 11.78 -5.59 20.24
CA LYS A 173 12.63 -6.14 19.18
C LYS A 173 13.76 -7.02 19.71
N SER A 174 14.28 -6.74 20.91
CA SER A 174 15.35 -7.55 21.51
C SER A 174 14.89 -8.95 21.93
N GLU A 175 13.59 -9.14 22.14
CA GLU A 175 12.97 -10.40 22.55
C GLU A 175 12.50 -11.24 21.35
N LEU A 176 12.57 -10.67 20.14
CA LEU A 176 12.20 -11.33 18.91
C LEU A 176 13.40 -12.00 18.23
N ASN A 177 13.12 -12.78 17.18
CA ASN A 177 14.15 -13.45 16.40
C ASN A 177 15.12 -12.45 15.70
N ILE A 178 16.21 -12.97 15.14
CA ILE A 178 17.29 -12.19 14.52
C ILE A 178 16.84 -11.24 13.39
N THR A 179 15.67 -11.49 12.78
CA THR A 179 15.10 -10.61 11.76
C THR A 179 14.75 -9.24 12.35
N TYR A 180 14.26 -9.20 13.59
CA TYR A 180 13.79 -7.98 14.26
C TYR A 180 14.79 -7.45 15.30
N ASN A 181 15.63 -8.33 15.85
CA ASN A 181 16.64 -8.00 16.84
C ASN A 181 17.85 -7.29 16.22
N LYS A 182 17.61 -6.17 15.54
CA LYS A 182 18.62 -5.28 14.98
C LYS A 182 18.36 -3.87 15.48
N PRO A 183 19.37 -3.17 16.04
CA PRO A 183 19.22 -1.81 16.55
C PRO A 183 19.14 -0.83 15.37
N MET A 184 17.95 -0.75 14.76
CA MET A 184 17.66 0.15 13.65
C MET A 184 16.40 0.94 13.98
N ASP A 185 16.50 2.27 13.84
CA ASP A 185 15.36 3.17 13.96
C ASP A 185 14.44 3.04 12.73
N LYS A 186 13.67 1.96 12.73
CA LYS A 186 12.89 1.51 11.58
C LYS A 186 11.57 0.91 12.00
N PHE A 187 10.51 1.17 11.23
CA PHE A 187 9.30 0.37 11.33
C PHE A 187 9.65 -1.11 11.14
N SER A 188 9.16 -1.93 12.06
CA SER A 188 9.26 -3.38 12.02
C SER A 188 7.89 -3.95 12.32
N ILE A 189 7.40 -4.79 11.41
CA ILE A 189 6.07 -5.37 11.50
C ILE A 189 6.22 -6.86 11.24
N ILE A 190 5.75 -7.66 12.18
CA ILE A 190 5.74 -9.12 12.06
C ILE A 190 4.72 -9.49 10.98
N ASP A 191 5.16 -10.18 9.94
CA ASP A 191 4.26 -10.66 8.88
C ASP A 191 3.21 -11.60 9.50
N PRO A 192 1.90 -11.28 9.42
CA PRO A 192 0.86 -12.19 9.91
C PRO A 192 0.82 -13.51 9.15
N ASN A 193 1.43 -13.59 7.97
CA ASN A 193 1.45 -14.79 7.13
C ASN A 193 2.79 -15.53 7.21
N ASN A 194 3.85 -14.91 7.78
CA ASN A 194 5.16 -15.50 7.93
C ASN A 194 5.99 -14.79 9.02
N PRO A 195 5.86 -15.18 10.31
CA PRO A 195 6.50 -14.47 11.42
C PRO A 195 8.04 -14.32 11.33
N ALA A 196 8.72 -15.10 10.49
CA ALA A 196 10.15 -14.97 10.23
C ALA A 196 10.52 -13.76 9.33
N ASN A 197 9.53 -13.06 8.76
CA ASN A 197 9.68 -11.97 7.80
C ASN A 197 9.21 -10.62 8.36
N ASP A 198 10.07 -9.60 8.32
CA ASP A 198 9.67 -8.22 8.61
C ASP A 198 9.09 -7.57 7.34
N ILE A 199 7.77 -7.41 7.28
CA ILE A 199 7.10 -6.81 6.10
C ILE A 199 7.39 -5.32 5.95
N ALA A 200 7.88 -4.66 6.99
CA ALA A 200 8.36 -3.28 6.94
C ALA A 200 9.88 -3.22 6.72
N GLY A 201 10.53 -4.36 6.48
CA GLY A 201 11.97 -4.49 6.36
C GLY A 201 12.62 -3.57 5.32
N GLY A 202 11.90 -3.25 4.24
CA GLY A 202 12.34 -2.31 3.20
C GLY A 202 12.24 -0.83 3.56
N SER A 203 11.59 -0.46 4.67
CA SER A 203 11.32 0.93 5.07
C SER A 203 12.54 1.63 5.68
N ARG A 204 13.69 1.55 5.00
CA ARG A 204 15.01 2.01 5.49
C ARG A 204 15.03 3.50 5.83
N ASN A 205 14.13 4.30 5.25
CA ASN A 205 13.99 5.73 5.53
C ASN A 205 12.85 6.02 6.53
N SER A 206 12.70 5.17 7.55
CA SER A 206 11.63 5.31 8.56
C SER A 206 11.68 6.65 9.30
N VAL A 207 12.86 7.23 9.51
CA VAL A 207 13.00 8.57 10.10
C VAL A 207 12.24 9.62 9.28
N THR A 208 12.39 9.60 7.94
CA THR A 208 11.65 10.53 7.07
C THR A 208 10.17 10.23 7.04
N ILE A 209 9.78 8.94 7.07
CA ILE A 209 8.37 8.53 7.13
C ILE A 209 7.72 9.05 8.43
N LYS A 210 8.36 8.87 9.59
CA LYS A 210 7.89 9.39 10.88
C LYS A 210 7.77 10.90 10.87
N ARG A 211 8.81 11.60 10.38
CA ARG A 211 8.79 13.06 10.27
C ARG A 211 7.65 13.54 9.38
N ALA A 212 7.38 12.84 8.27
CA ALA A 212 6.24 13.14 7.42
C ALA A 212 4.91 12.98 8.18
N PHE A 213 4.73 11.90 8.95
CA PHE A 213 3.53 11.71 9.79
C PHE A 213 3.40 12.79 10.88
N GLN A 214 4.49 13.13 11.57
CA GLN A 214 4.52 14.23 12.53
C GLN A 214 4.09 15.56 11.90
N HIS A 215 4.61 15.88 10.71
CA HIS A 215 4.23 17.10 9.99
C HIS A 215 2.76 17.07 9.60
N ALA A 216 2.24 15.92 9.13
CA ALA A 216 0.84 15.77 8.77
C ALA A 216 -0.09 16.01 9.97
N TYR A 217 0.27 15.50 11.15
CA TYR A 217 -0.47 15.77 12.38
C TYR A 217 -0.54 17.27 12.69
N SER A 218 0.63 17.93 12.75
CA SER A 218 0.72 19.37 13.03
C SER A 218 -0.02 20.23 11.98
N ASP A 219 0.11 19.89 10.70
CA ASP A 219 -0.54 20.60 9.60
C ASP A 219 -2.06 20.47 9.64
N LEU A 220 -2.58 19.28 9.96
CA LEU A 220 -4.01 19.06 10.12
C LEU A 220 -4.56 19.79 11.35
N GLN A 221 -3.86 19.75 12.49
CA GLN A 221 -4.26 20.49 13.69
C GLN A 221 -4.34 21.99 13.42
N ARG A 222 -3.28 22.56 12.86
CA ARG A 222 -3.23 23.98 12.47
C ARG A 222 -4.36 24.31 11.50
N ARG A 223 -4.56 23.48 10.47
CA ARG A 223 -5.60 23.69 9.47
C ARG A 223 -7.01 23.65 10.08
N MET A 224 -7.28 22.72 10.99
CA MET A 224 -8.57 22.67 11.67
C MET A 224 -8.79 23.91 12.56
N GLY A 225 -7.75 24.34 13.28
CA GLY A 225 -7.79 25.58 14.06
C GLY A 225 -8.07 26.82 13.22
N GLU A 226 -7.38 26.98 12.08
CA GLU A 226 -7.64 28.07 11.12
C GLU A 226 -9.10 28.07 10.65
N LEU A 227 -9.62 26.89 10.27
CA LEU A 227 -10.97 26.77 9.71
C LEU A 227 -12.07 26.92 10.76
N GLN A 228 -11.80 26.62 12.03
CA GLN A 228 -12.78 26.74 13.12
C GLN A 228 -13.27 28.18 13.30
N TYR A 229 -12.39 29.17 13.12
CA TYR A 229 -12.70 30.58 13.32
C TYR A 229 -13.18 31.32 12.06
N LEU A 230 -13.34 30.63 10.93
CA LEU A 230 -13.85 31.24 9.70
C LEU A 230 -15.38 31.32 9.69
N ASP A 231 -15.90 32.39 9.06
CA ASP A 231 -17.31 32.49 8.69
C ASP A 231 -17.77 31.23 7.94
N PRO A 232 -18.96 30.67 8.25
CA PRO A 232 -19.46 29.45 7.61
C PRO A 232 -19.47 29.49 6.07
N SER A 233 -19.79 30.65 5.49
CA SER A 233 -19.81 30.86 4.04
C SER A 233 -18.42 30.71 3.41
N LYS A 234 -17.37 31.20 4.08
CA LYS A 234 -15.98 31.10 3.64
C LYS A 234 -15.42 29.70 3.90
N ARG A 235 -15.80 29.09 5.03
CA ARG A 235 -15.35 27.75 5.45
C ARG A 235 -15.81 26.65 4.48
N ARG A 236 -17.04 26.72 3.97
CA ARG A 236 -17.62 25.72 3.05
C ARG A 236 -16.78 25.46 1.80
N LEU A 237 -16.00 26.45 1.35
CA LEU A 237 -15.17 26.36 0.15
C LEU A 237 -13.74 25.86 0.44
N LYS A 238 -13.44 25.48 1.69
CA LYS A 238 -12.10 25.05 2.10
C LYS A 238 -12.09 23.55 2.40
N SER A 239 -10.97 22.92 2.11
CA SER A 239 -10.68 21.55 2.51
C SER A 239 -9.79 21.52 3.74
N VAL A 240 -10.09 20.60 4.66
CA VAL A 240 -9.21 20.24 5.78
C VAL A 240 -7.99 19.48 5.24
N LEU A 241 -8.21 18.51 4.34
CA LEU A 241 -7.18 17.61 3.84
C LEU A 241 -6.22 18.25 2.82
N SER A 242 -6.50 19.48 2.36
CA SER A 242 -5.66 20.14 1.34
C SER A 242 -4.20 20.32 1.76
N CYS A 243 -3.90 20.42 3.06
CA CYS A 243 -2.52 20.53 3.54
C CYS A 243 -1.71 19.23 3.40
N ILE A 244 -2.37 18.06 3.37
CA ILE A 244 -1.68 16.76 3.33
C ILE A 244 -1.78 16.06 1.97
N ILE A 245 -2.89 16.25 1.26
CA ILE A 245 -3.19 15.64 -0.05
C ILE A 245 -3.65 16.67 -1.10
N GLY A 246 -3.40 17.96 -0.90
CA GLY A 246 -3.61 18.96 -1.96
C GLY A 246 -2.54 18.81 -3.05
N GLY A 247 -2.94 18.72 -4.31
CA GLY A 247 -1.99 18.55 -5.41
C GLY A 247 -2.63 18.60 -6.79
N ASN A 248 -1.78 18.49 -7.82
CA ASN A 248 -2.22 18.40 -9.21
C ASN A 248 -2.57 16.95 -9.57
N TYR A 249 -3.86 16.70 -9.81
CA TYR A 249 -4.39 15.38 -10.16
C TYR A 249 -4.74 15.21 -11.64
N ASN A 250 -4.28 16.14 -12.50
CA ASN A 250 -4.67 16.14 -13.92
C ASN A 250 -4.24 14.87 -14.64
N SER A 251 -3.06 14.32 -14.34
CA SER A 251 -2.62 13.04 -14.93
C SER A 251 -3.57 11.89 -14.62
N PHE A 252 -4.08 11.78 -13.39
CA PHE A 252 -5.06 10.77 -13.00
C PHE A 252 -6.41 10.97 -13.69
N LYS A 253 -6.84 12.22 -13.89
CA LYS A 253 -8.07 12.53 -14.64
C LYS A 253 -7.94 12.11 -16.10
N LEU A 254 -6.87 12.54 -16.77
CA LEU A 254 -6.56 12.18 -18.16
C LEU A 254 -6.48 10.67 -18.34
N GLN A 255 -5.81 9.96 -17.42
CA GLN A 255 -5.74 8.50 -17.45
C GLN A 255 -7.12 7.85 -17.32
N ARG A 256 -7.99 8.34 -16.43
CA ARG A 256 -9.36 7.82 -16.27
C ARG A 256 -10.22 8.08 -17.51
N GLU A 257 -10.14 9.27 -18.08
CA GLU A 257 -10.84 9.64 -19.31
C GLU A 257 -10.39 8.75 -20.49
N HIS A 258 -9.08 8.53 -20.63
CA HIS A 258 -8.52 7.60 -21.61
C HIS A 258 -9.06 6.19 -21.43
N LEU A 259 -9.07 5.67 -20.19
CA LEU A 259 -9.60 4.34 -19.89
C LEU A 259 -11.11 4.23 -20.18
N ALA A 260 -11.89 5.27 -19.88
CA ALA A 260 -13.32 5.30 -20.19
C ALA A 260 -13.56 5.23 -21.71
N HIS A 261 -12.81 6.01 -22.49
CA HIS A 261 -12.87 6.00 -23.96
C HIS A 261 -12.45 4.63 -24.54
N VAL A 262 -11.39 4.03 -24.01
CA VAL A 262 -10.97 2.67 -24.41
C VAL A 262 -12.07 1.65 -24.12
N HIS A 263 -12.70 1.72 -22.95
CA HIS A 263 -13.80 0.85 -22.57
C HIS A 263 -14.99 0.98 -23.53
N GLU A 264 -15.45 2.21 -23.79
CA GLU A 264 -16.56 2.48 -24.72
C GLU A 264 -16.31 1.90 -26.11
N LYS A 265 -15.09 2.05 -26.64
CA LYS A 265 -14.72 1.55 -27.97
C LYS A 265 -14.59 0.04 -28.07
N LYS A 266 -14.16 -0.64 -27.00
CA LYS A 266 -13.77 -2.06 -27.02
C LYS A 266 -14.81 -2.99 -26.42
N ILE A 267 -15.52 -2.53 -25.39
CA ILE A 267 -16.46 -3.32 -24.60
C ILE A 267 -17.90 -2.79 -24.77
N GLY A 268 -18.05 -1.53 -25.18
CA GLY A 268 -19.33 -0.83 -25.33
C GLY A 268 -19.63 0.07 -24.15
N THR A 269 -20.65 0.91 -24.27
CA THR A 269 -21.13 1.74 -23.15
C THR A 269 -21.64 0.84 -22.03
N THR A 270 -21.15 1.01 -20.81
CA THR A 270 -21.85 0.48 -19.63
C THR A 270 -23.25 1.08 -19.66
N LYS A 271 -24.27 0.25 -19.91
CA LYS A 271 -25.66 0.66 -19.64
C LYS A 271 -25.68 1.08 -18.18
N ASN A 272 -25.82 2.38 -17.93
CA ASN A 272 -26.23 2.87 -16.62
C ASN A 272 -27.62 2.27 -16.38
N SER A 273 -27.68 1.20 -15.60
CA SER A 273 -28.89 0.84 -14.87
C SER A 273 -29.17 2.02 -13.94
N GLY A 274 -30.35 2.64 -14.12
CA GLY A 274 -30.81 3.79 -13.35
C GLY A 274 -30.96 3.53 -11.85
#